data_AF-A0A392QV02-F1
#
_entry.id   AF-A0A392QV02-F1
#
_cell.length_a   1.000
_cell.length_b   1.000
_cell.length_c   1.000
_cell.angle_alpha   90.00
_cell.angle_beta   90.00
_cell.angle_gamma   90.00
#
_symmetry.space_group_name_H-M   'P 1'
#
loop_
_entity.id
_entity.type
_entity.pdbx_description
1 polymer ?
#
loop_
_entity_poly.entity_id
_entity_poly.type
_entity_poly.pdbx_seq_one_letter_code
_entity_poly.pdbx_strand_id
1 'polypeptide(L)'
;KDHRRWIKASKVALKILFPAERRLCNLVFFGLSTVADLSFTKVCRGCTIHLLNFGDAVANGSHSPEQLFKILDVFETLRDLVPEFESLFCDQYSVSLRNEANTILKKLAKAIVEIFMVLENVIRRDLAKAEVPGGGIHPIIRYMMNYFCLTCDYRQTLEQVFEDHGHLLREYPKL
;
A
#
# COMPACT_ATOMS: atom_id res chain seq x y z
N LYS A 1 7.46 1.27 -13.90
CA LYS A 1 6.64 2.14 -14.77
C LYS A 1 5.14 1.92 -14.54
N ASP A 2 4.72 0.73 -14.13
CA ASP A 2 3.30 0.38 -14.04
C ASP A 2 2.59 0.91 -12.78
N HIS A 3 3.28 1.01 -11.63
CA HIS A 3 2.67 1.57 -10.42
C HIS A 3 2.24 3.04 -10.58
N ARG A 4 3.02 3.88 -11.28
CA ARG A 4 2.64 5.29 -11.52
C ARG A 4 1.38 5.42 -12.37
N ARG A 5 1.20 4.53 -13.34
CA ARG A 5 -0.03 4.48 -14.16
C ARG A 5 -1.21 4.05 -13.31
N TRP A 6 -1.03 3.02 -12.49
CA TRP A 6 -2.04 2.58 -11.52
C TRP A 6 -2.42 3.72 -10.57
N ILE A 7 -1.47 4.44 -9.96
CA ILE A 7 -1.75 5.57 -9.06
C ILE A 7 -2.63 6.62 -9.73
N LYS A 8 -2.30 7.02 -10.96
CA LYS A 8 -3.10 7.98 -11.73
C LYS A 8 -4.50 7.43 -12.01
N ALA A 9 -4.60 6.18 -12.46
CA ALA A 9 -5.87 5.53 -12.74
C ALA A 9 -6.75 5.41 -11.49
N SER A 10 -6.19 4.98 -10.36
CA SER A 10 -6.88 4.88 -9.07
C SER A 10 -7.42 6.23 -8.62
N LYS A 11 -6.60 7.29 -8.70
CA LYS A 11 -7.03 8.65 -8.34
C LYS A 11 -8.16 9.14 -9.25
N VAL A 12 -8.07 8.93 -10.56
CA VAL A 12 -9.14 9.31 -11.50
C VAL A 12 -10.42 8.51 -11.25
N ALA A 13 -10.31 7.19 -11.05
CA ALA A 13 -11.46 6.33 -10.80
C ALA A 13 -12.21 6.75 -9.53
N LEU A 14 -11.51 6.86 -8.40
CA LEU A 14 -12.13 7.11 -7.10
C LEU A 14 -12.51 8.57 -6.85
N LYS A 15 -11.79 9.54 -7.43
CA LYS A 15 -12.09 10.97 -7.20
C LYS A 15 -12.97 11.61 -8.27
N ILE A 16 -13.12 10.97 -9.43
CA ILE A 16 -13.85 11.57 -10.57
C ILE A 16 -14.92 10.62 -11.09
N LEU A 17 -14.54 9.42 -11.55
CA LEU A 17 -15.46 8.54 -12.28
C LEU A 17 -16.53 7.93 -11.37
N PHE A 18 -16.14 7.34 -10.24
CA PHE A 18 -17.09 6.71 -9.32
C PHE A 18 -18.04 7.74 -8.66
N PRO A 19 -17.59 8.93 -8.21
CA PRO A 19 -18.52 9.96 -7.76
C PRO A 19 -19.50 10.40 -8.85
N ALA A 20 -19.05 10.53 -10.10
CA ALA A 20 -19.94 10.87 -11.22
C ALA A 20 -20.97 9.76 -11.48
N GLU A 21 -20.53 8.50 -11.48
CA GLU A 21 -21.41 7.34 -11.65
C GLU A 21 -22.44 7.23 -10.53
N ARG A 22 -22.04 7.48 -9.28
CA ARG A 22 -22.96 7.49 -8.12
C ARG A 22 -24.04 8.56 -8.29
N ARG A 23 -23.66 9.76 -8.75
CA ARG A 23 -24.62 10.84 -9.05
C ARG A 23 -25.58 10.43 -10.17
N LEU A 24 -25.08 9.82 -11.25
CA LEU A 24 -25.92 9.36 -12.35
C LEU A 24 -26.91 8.27 -11.90
N CYS A 25 -26.46 7.28 -11.14
CA CYS A 25 -27.33 6.25 -10.57
C CYS A 25 -28.43 6.85 -9.70
N ASN A 26 -28.09 7.81 -8.83
CA ASN A 26 -29.08 8.49 -7.98
C ASN A 26 -30.10 9.31 -8.77
N LEU A 27 -29.67 9.92 -9.89
CA LEU A 27 -30.56 10.69 -10.77
C LEU A 27 -31.50 9.78 -11.58
N VAL A 28 -30.97 8.72 -12.18
CA VAL A 28 -31.75 7.79 -13.01
C VAL A 28 -32.75 6.99 -12.18
N PHE A 29 -32.34 6.56 -10.98
CA PHE A 29 -33.17 5.76 -10.07
C PHE A 29 -33.70 6.61 -8.91
N PHE A 30 -34.06 7.87 -9.16
CA PHE A 30 -34.57 8.76 -8.15
C PHE A 30 -35.80 8.15 -7.43
N GLY A 31 -35.77 8.16 -6.09
CA GLY A 31 -36.80 7.54 -5.25
C GLY A 31 -36.64 6.02 -5.05
N LEU A 32 -35.68 5.37 -5.71
CA LEU A 32 -35.38 3.94 -5.61
C LEU A 32 -33.93 3.71 -5.15
N SER A 33 -33.59 4.15 -3.93
CA SER A 33 -32.22 4.15 -3.41
C SER A 33 -31.53 2.77 -3.47
N THR A 34 -32.24 1.70 -3.16
CA THR A 34 -31.70 0.32 -3.23
C THR A 34 -31.30 -0.09 -4.65
N VAL A 35 -32.07 0.34 -5.66
CA VAL A 35 -31.78 0.07 -7.08
C VAL A 35 -30.62 0.94 -7.56
N ALA A 36 -30.56 2.20 -7.11
CA ALA A 36 -29.43 3.09 -7.38
C ALA A 36 -28.11 2.51 -6.84
N ASP A 37 -28.11 2.08 -5.57
CA ASP A 37 -26.94 1.49 -4.90
C ASP A 37 -26.48 0.19 -5.58
N LEU A 38 -27.42 -0.71 -5.89
CA LEU A 38 -27.11 -1.96 -6.58
C LEU A 38 -26.55 -1.70 -7.99
N SER A 39 -27.11 -0.73 -8.71
CA SER A 39 -26.66 -0.38 -10.06
C SER A 39 -25.26 0.21 -10.04
N PHE A 40 -25.01 1.18 -9.16
CA PHE A 40 -23.69 1.76 -8.95
C PHE A 40 -22.64 0.69 -8.64
N THR A 41 -22.94 -0.17 -7.66
CA THR A 41 -22.01 -1.23 -7.26
C THR A 41 -21.75 -2.19 -8.42
N LYS A 42 -22.77 -2.58 -9.21
CA LYS A 42 -22.57 -3.44 -10.39
C LYS A 42 -21.65 -2.81 -11.44
N VAL A 43 -21.84 -1.53 -11.76
CA VAL A 43 -21.05 -0.83 -12.78
C VAL A 43 -19.60 -0.68 -12.33
N CYS A 44 -19.37 -0.26 -11.08
CA CYS A 44 -18.02 0.02 -10.58
C CYS A 44 -17.24 -1.24 -10.18
N ARG A 45 -17.91 -2.35 -9.84
CA ARG A 45 -17.28 -3.56 -9.27
C ARG A 45 -16.13 -4.10 -10.10
N GLY A 46 -16.29 -4.20 -11.42
CA GLY A 46 -15.23 -4.74 -12.29
C GLY A 46 -13.95 -3.90 -12.23
N CYS A 47 -14.10 -2.58 -12.38
CA CYS A 47 -12.99 -1.63 -12.28
C CYS A 47 -12.35 -1.64 -10.89
N THR A 48 -13.17 -1.66 -9.84
CA THR A 48 -12.70 -1.72 -8.45
C THR A 48 -11.87 -2.97 -8.18
N ILE A 49 -12.35 -4.15 -8.56
CA ILE A 49 -11.60 -5.41 -8.41
C ILE A 49 -10.26 -5.33 -9.15
N HIS A 50 -10.25 -4.78 -10.36
CA HIS A 50 -9.01 -4.65 -11.11
C HIS A 50 -7.98 -3.73 -10.43
N LEU A 51 -8.44 -2.62 -9.85
CA LEU A 51 -7.59 -1.72 -9.06
C LEU A 51 -7.04 -2.42 -7.81
N LEU A 52 -7.88 -3.17 -7.10
CA LEU A 52 -7.50 -3.90 -5.89
C LEU A 52 -6.53 -5.05 -6.19
N ASN A 53 -6.77 -5.82 -7.26
CA ASN A 53 -5.88 -6.91 -7.68
C ASN A 53 -4.45 -6.45 -7.95
N PHE A 54 -4.26 -5.24 -8.48
CA PHE A 54 -2.92 -4.69 -8.64
C PHE A 54 -2.26 -4.43 -7.28
N GLY A 55 -2.98 -3.83 -6.33
CA GLY A 55 -2.48 -3.62 -4.97
C GLY A 55 -2.13 -4.94 -4.28
N ASP A 56 -2.98 -5.96 -4.40
CA ASP A 56 -2.73 -7.29 -3.86
C ASP A 56 -1.50 -7.97 -4.51
N ALA A 57 -1.36 -7.87 -5.83
CA ALA A 57 -0.19 -8.37 -6.55
C ALA A 57 1.12 -7.66 -6.15
N VAL A 58 1.05 -6.36 -5.82
CA VAL A 58 2.20 -5.62 -5.28
C VAL A 58 2.54 -6.09 -3.86
N ALA A 59 1.52 -6.32 -3.02
CA ALA A 59 1.73 -6.79 -1.65
C ALA A 59 2.32 -8.21 -1.58
N ASN A 60 1.88 -9.10 -2.46
CA ASN A 60 2.36 -10.49 -2.54
C ASN A 60 3.61 -10.66 -3.43
N GLY A 61 4.15 -9.56 -3.96
CA GLY A 61 5.35 -9.58 -4.81
C GLY A 61 6.63 -9.89 -4.03
N SER A 62 7.79 -9.75 -4.68
CA SER A 62 9.08 -9.94 -4.01
C SER A 62 9.33 -8.83 -2.97
N HIS A 63 9.64 -9.23 -1.73
CA HIS A 63 9.98 -8.33 -0.63
C HIS A 63 11.47 -8.00 -0.59
N SER A 64 12.00 -7.54 -1.72
CA SER A 64 13.38 -7.09 -1.83
C SER A 64 13.49 -5.58 -1.55
N PRO A 65 14.63 -5.07 -1.03
CA PRO A 65 14.81 -3.64 -0.76
C PRO A 65 14.52 -2.73 -1.96
N GLU A 66 14.78 -3.20 -3.18
CA GLU A 66 14.55 -2.42 -4.41
C GLU A 66 13.06 -2.19 -4.69
N GLN A 67 12.17 -3.00 -4.12
CA GLN A 67 10.72 -2.84 -4.27
C GLN A 67 10.10 -1.87 -3.25
N LEU A 68 10.83 -1.45 -2.21
CA LEU A 68 10.26 -0.67 -1.10
C LEU A 68 9.50 0.58 -1.58
N PHE A 69 10.13 1.40 -2.42
CA PHE A 69 9.54 2.66 -2.91
C PHE A 69 8.25 2.42 -3.70
N LYS A 70 8.20 1.34 -4.49
CA LYS A 70 6.98 0.97 -5.22
C LYS A 70 5.86 0.59 -4.25
N ILE A 71 6.18 -0.18 -3.20
CA ILE A 71 5.18 -0.60 -2.20
C ILE A 71 4.70 0.61 -1.40
N LEU A 72 5.61 1.51 -1.00
CA LEU A 72 5.28 2.76 -0.31
C LEU A 72 4.35 3.64 -1.14
N ASP A 73 4.68 3.89 -2.41
CA ASP A 73 3.84 4.70 -3.30
C ASP A 73 2.41 4.13 -3.44
N VAL A 74 2.29 2.81 -3.51
CA VAL A 74 0.99 2.11 -3.61
C VAL A 74 0.26 2.14 -2.26
N PHE A 75 0.97 1.94 -1.16
CA PHE A 75 0.43 2.00 0.20
C PHE A 75 -0.15 3.39 0.50
N GLU A 76 0.62 4.46 0.29
CA GLU A 76 0.16 5.84 0.50
C GLU A 76 -1.04 6.15 -0.38
N THR A 77 -0.97 5.81 -1.66
CA THR A 77 -2.09 6.04 -2.58
C THR A 77 -3.34 5.30 -2.14
N LEU A 78 -3.24 4.04 -1.72
CA LEU A 78 -4.39 3.28 -1.25
C LEU A 78 -4.92 3.84 0.07
N ARG A 79 -4.04 4.12 1.04
CA ARG A 79 -4.38 4.75 2.34
C ARG A 79 -5.19 6.02 2.15
N ASP A 80 -4.71 6.91 1.28
CA ASP A 80 -5.35 8.20 1.01
C ASP A 80 -6.68 8.07 0.26
N LEU A 81 -6.89 6.93 -0.42
CA LEU A 81 -8.11 6.62 -1.17
C LEU A 81 -9.12 5.79 -0.37
N VAL A 82 -8.74 5.14 0.74
CA VAL A 82 -9.67 4.36 1.58
C VAL A 82 -10.85 5.21 2.07
N PRO A 83 -10.68 6.46 2.57
CA PRO A 83 -11.83 7.27 3.00
C PRO A 83 -12.83 7.57 1.86
N GLU A 84 -12.30 7.89 0.67
CA GLU A 84 -13.13 8.10 -0.53
C GLU A 84 -13.89 6.82 -0.89
N PHE A 85 -13.19 5.68 -0.83
CA PHE A 85 -13.74 4.37 -1.09
C PHE A 85 -14.87 4.03 -0.11
N GLU A 86 -14.66 4.23 1.19
CA GLU A 86 -15.67 3.97 2.23
C GLU A 86 -16.91 4.86 2.07
N SER A 87 -16.72 6.11 1.63
CA SER A 87 -17.83 7.03 1.37
C SER A 87 -18.66 6.63 0.15
N LEU A 88 -18.02 6.16 -0.93
CA LEU A 88 -18.68 5.79 -2.19
C LEU A 88 -19.35 4.41 -2.13
N PHE A 89 -18.71 3.49 -1.41
CA PHE A 89 -19.13 2.10 -1.25
C PHE A 89 -19.75 1.86 0.13
N CYS A 90 -20.64 2.76 0.57
CA CYS A 90 -21.25 2.72 1.89
C CYS A 90 -22.40 1.69 2.03
N ASP A 91 -22.92 1.18 0.91
CA ASP A 91 -24.05 0.26 0.88
C ASP A 91 -23.67 -1.20 1.26
N GLN A 92 -24.70 -2.01 1.49
CA GLN A 92 -24.53 -3.41 1.88
C GLN A 92 -23.91 -4.28 0.77
N TYR A 93 -24.02 -3.89 -0.50
CA TYR A 93 -23.54 -4.68 -1.64
C TYR A 93 -22.02 -4.55 -1.84
N SER A 94 -21.42 -3.50 -1.28
CA SER A 94 -20.01 -3.17 -1.46
C SER A 94 -19.13 -3.43 -0.23
N VAL A 95 -19.68 -4.03 0.84
CA VAL A 95 -18.95 -4.41 2.06
C VAL A 95 -17.72 -5.27 1.74
N SER A 96 -17.86 -6.25 0.83
CA SER A 96 -16.75 -7.12 0.43
C SER A 96 -15.58 -6.33 -0.18
N LEU A 97 -15.88 -5.35 -1.04
CA LEU A 97 -14.87 -4.51 -1.69
C LEU A 97 -14.13 -3.61 -0.68
N ARG A 98 -14.85 -3.06 0.31
CA ARG A 98 -14.23 -2.26 1.39
C ARG A 98 -13.31 -3.10 2.25
N ASN A 99 -13.76 -4.30 2.63
CA ASN A 99 -12.96 -5.23 3.42
C ASN A 99 -11.69 -5.63 2.65
N GLU A 100 -11.83 -5.92 1.36
CA GLU A 100 -10.70 -6.27 0.50
C GLU A 100 -9.68 -5.13 0.38
N ALA A 101 -10.13 -3.88 0.18
CA ALA A 101 -9.25 -2.71 0.16
C ALA A 101 -8.46 -2.55 1.47
N ASN A 102 -9.14 -2.69 2.61
CA ASN A 102 -8.51 -2.64 3.93
C ASN A 102 -7.53 -3.81 4.17
N THR A 103 -7.88 -5.01 3.72
CA THR A 103 -6.99 -6.17 3.78
C THR A 103 -5.73 -5.97 2.96
N ILE A 104 -5.86 -5.45 1.73
CA ILE A 104 -4.69 -5.15 0.88
C ILE A 104 -3.82 -4.08 1.50
N LEU A 105 -4.42 -3.04 2.09
CA LEU A 105 -3.67 -1.99 2.79
C LEU A 105 -2.82 -2.57 3.93
N LYS A 106 -3.39 -3.48 4.74
CA LYS A 106 -2.65 -4.20 5.78
C LYS A 106 -1.55 -5.10 5.23
N LYS A 107 -1.80 -5.81 4.12
CA LYS A 107 -0.77 -6.63 3.46
C LYS A 107 0.40 -5.78 2.95
N LEU A 108 0.12 -4.61 2.38
CA LEU A 108 1.15 -3.66 1.93
C LEU A 108 2.00 -3.15 3.12
N ALA A 109 1.36 -2.78 4.23
CA ALA A 109 2.07 -2.40 5.46
C ALA A 109 2.98 -3.53 5.96
N LYS A 110 2.46 -4.77 5.98
CA LYS A 110 3.25 -5.95 6.35
C LYS A 110 4.45 -6.16 5.42
N ALA A 111 4.27 -6.03 4.11
CA ALA A 111 5.35 -6.17 3.15
C ALA A 111 6.46 -5.11 3.34
N ILE A 112 6.10 -3.88 3.73
CA ILE A 112 7.08 -2.85 4.11
C ILE A 112 7.91 -3.33 5.30
N VAL A 113 7.26 -3.80 6.37
CA VAL A 113 7.95 -4.32 7.57
C VAL A 113 8.86 -5.50 7.21
N GLU A 114 8.39 -6.45 6.41
CA GLU A 114 9.16 -7.61 5.95
C GLU A 114 10.42 -7.20 5.16
N ILE A 115 10.35 -6.16 4.33
CA ILE A 115 11.53 -5.63 3.63
C ILE A 115 12.59 -5.09 4.61
N PHE A 116 12.17 -4.36 5.64
CA PHE A 116 13.12 -3.86 6.66
C PHE A 116 13.76 -5.01 7.44
N MET A 117 13.03 -6.09 7.73
CA MET A 117 13.59 -7.30 8.35
C MET A 117 14.61 -8.00 7.42
N VAL A 118 14.37 -8.04 6.11
CA VAL A 118 15.35 -8.55 5.14
C VAL A 118 16.60 -7.70 5.17
N LEU A 119 16.44 -6.37 5.17
CA LEU A 119 17.54 -5.42 5.20
C LEU A 119 18.41 -5.57 6.47
N GLU A 120 17.79 -5.69 7.64
CA GLU A 120 18.48 -5.95 8.92
C GLU A 120 19.29 -7.25 8.85
N ASN A 121 18.71 -8.32 8.32
CA ASN A 121 19.39 -9.60 8.17
C ASN A 121 20.59 -9.53 7.22
N VAL A 122 20.50 -8.74 6.16
CA VAL A 122 21.64 -8.50 5.24
C VAL A 122 22.78 -7.81 5.98
N ILE A 123 22.49 -6.73 6.74
CA ILE A 123 23.49 -6.00 7.52
C ILE A 123 24.19 -6.93 8.52
N ARG A 124 23.41 -7.69 9.29
CA ARG A 124 23.94 -8.59 10.33
C ARG A 124 24.87 -9.66 9.78
N ARG A 125 24.52 -10.24 8.62
CA ARG A 125 25.34 -11.27 7.96
C ARG A 125 26.62 -10.73 7.33
N ASP A 126 26.58 -9.48 6.87
CA ASP A 126 27.71 -8.82 6.22
C ASP A 126 28.75 -8.35 7.25
N LEU A 127 28.30 -7.75 8.36
CA LEU A 127 29.17 -7.35 9.48
C LEU A 127 29.87 -8.55 10.15
N ALA A 128 29.24 -9.72 10.17
CA ALA A 128 29.83 -10.94 10.71
C ALA A 128 31.02 -11.49 9.88
N LYS A 129 31.27 -10.95 8.68
CA LYS A 129 32.24 -11.48 7.71
C LYS A 129 33.40 -10.53 7.39
N ALA A 130 33.44 -9.33 7.97
CA ALA A 130 34.26 -8.26 7.42
C ALA A 130 35.40 -7.78 8.33
N GLU A 131 36.64 -8.00 7.88
CA GLU A 131 37.76 -7.08 8.11
C GLU A 131 37.86 -6.18 6.88
N VAL A 132 37.92 -4.85 7.04
CA VAL A 132 38.15 -3.93 5.92
C VAL A 132 39.65 -3.66 5.81
N PRO A 133 40.35 -4.16 4.76
CA PRO A 133 41.76 -3.88 4.58
C PRO A 133 41.96 -2.36 4.46
N GLY A 134 42.80 -1.78 5.33
CA GLY A 134 43.08 -0.35 5.33
C GLY A 134 42.08 0.54 6.07
N GLY A 135 41.14 -0.01 6.84
CA GLY A 135 40.32 0.75 7.80
C GLY A 135 39.27 1.70 7.20
N GLY A 136 38.91 1.51 5.93
CA GLY A 136 37.87 2.30 5.25
C GLY A 136 36.43 1.96 5.67
N ILE A 137 35.46 2.73 5.17
CA ILE A 137 34.03 2.49 5.41
C ILE A 137 33.57 1.22 4.66
N HIS A 138 32.90 0.30 5.36
CA HIS A 138 32.34 -0.92 4.76
C HIS A 138 31.33 -0.58 3.65
N PRO A 139 31.37 -1.24 2.47
CA PRO A 139 30.43 -1.00 1.38
C PRO A 139 28.95 -1.10 1.80
N ILE A 140 28.60 -2.01 2.72
CA ILE A 140 27.23 -2.13 3.22
C ILE A 140 26.77 -0.88 3.95
N ILE A 141 27.64 -0.23 4.72
CA ILE A 141 27.30 0.98 5.46
C ILE A 141 26.97 2.10 4.48
N ARG A 142 27.77 2.24 3.41
CA ARG A 142 27.50 3.22 2.36
C ARG A 142 26.18 2.96 1.64
N TYR A 143 25.90 1.70 1.31
CA TYR A 143 24.62 1.30 0.70
C TYR A 143 23.44 1.64 1.62
N MET A 144 23.52 1.26 2.89
CA MET A 144 22.48 1.47 3.89
C MET A 144 22.21 2.95 4.13
N MET A 145 23.25 3.78 4.24
CA MET A 145 23.08 5.22 4.41
C MET A 145 22.39 5.86 3.20
N ASN A 146 22.79 5.49 1.99
CA ASN A 146 22.11 5.97 0.79
C ASN A 146 20.64 5.51 0.75
N TYR A 147 20.38 4.25 1.11
CA TYR A 147 19.03 3.71 1.18
C TYR A 147 18.15 4.48 2.19
N PHE A 148 18.66 4.73 3.40
CA PHE A 148 17.92 5.45 4.42
C PHE A 148 17.67 6.91 4.04
N CYS A 149 18.63 7.58 3.41
CA CYS A 149 18.42 8.93 2.86
C CYS A 149 17.24 8.97 1.88
N LEU A 150 17.11 7.97 0.99
CA LEU A 150 15.98 7.89 0.06
C LEU A 150 14.65 7.60 0.77
N THR A 151 14.67 6.88 1.89
CA THR A 151 13.45 6.62 2.69
C THR A 151 12.99 7.83 3.50
N CYS A 152 13.81 8.88 3.65
CA CYS A 152 13.42 10.07 4.41
C CYS A 152 12.18 10.76 3.85
N ASP A 153 11.97 10.71 2.53
CA ASP A 153 10.78 11.26 1.88
C ASP A 153 9.48 10.56 2.32
N TYR A 154 9.59 9.32 2.83
CA TYR A 154 8.47 8.49 3.29
C TYR A 154 8.40 8.37 4.81
N ARG A 155 9.14 9.21 5.54
CA ARG A 155 9.30 9.09 7.00
C ARG A 155 7.96 8.95 7.75
N GLN A 156 7.01 9.83 7.48
CA GLN A 156 5.69 9.82 8.16
C GLN A 156 4.93 8.52 7.89
N THR A 157 4.98 8.03 6.65
CA THR A 157 4.35 6.78 6.26
C THR A 157 5.00 5.58 6.94
N LEU A 158 6.33 5.58 7.05
CA LEU A 158 7.06 4.54 7.77
C LEU A 158 6.75 4.56 9.27
N GLU A 159 6.77 5.74 9.91
CA GLU A 159 6.39 5.91 11.31
C GLU A 159 5.00 5.32 11.57
N GLN A 160 4.00 5.67 10.75
CA GLN A 160 2.66 5.10 10.84
C GLN A 160 2.64 3.56 10.71
N VAL A 161 3.29 3.02 9.67
CA VAL A 161 3.33 1.57 9.44
C VAL A 161 3.94 0.83 10.63
N PHE A 162 5.03 1.36 11.18
CA PHE A 162 5.74 0.74 12.31
C PHE A 162 5.03 0.92 13.65
N GLU A 163 4.27 2.00 13.86
CA GLU A 163 3.41 2.12 15.03
C GLU A 163 2.27 1.09 15.00
N ASP A 164 1.58 0.98 13.86
CA ASP A 164 0.45 0.06 13.69
C ASP A 164 0.89 -1.41 13.74
N HIS A 165 2.09 -1.73 13.25
CA HIS A 165 2.62 -3.09 13.15
C HIS A 165 3.76 -3.39 14.15
N GLY A 166 4.01 -2.50 15.12
CA GLY A 166 5.09 -2.63 16.09
C GLY A 166 5.00 -3.87 16.99
N HIS A 167 3.84 -4.54 17.02
CA HIS A 167 3.68 -5.83 17.67
C HIS A 167 4.39 -6.98 16.92
N LEU A 168 4.57 -6.90 15.59
CA LEU A 168 5.40 -7.85 14.82
C LEU A 168 6.91 -7.67 15.08
N LEU A 169 7.32 -6.49 15.57
CA LEU A 169 8.68 -6.24 16.02
C LEU A 169 8.92 -6.68 17.48
N ARG A 170 7.86 -6.96 18.25
CA ARG A 170 7.95 -7.43 19.65
C ARG A 170 8.29 -8.91 19.80
N GLU A 171 8.17 -9.70 18.73
CA GLU A 171 8.65 -11.10 18.71
C GLU A 171 10.17 -11.19 18.52
N TYR A 172 10.86 -10.06 18.35
CA TYR A 172 12.32 -10.04 18.39
C TYR A 172 12.80 -9.97 19.84
N PRO A 173 13.75 -10.84 20.25
CA PRO A 173 14.40 -10.68 21.54
C PRO A 173 14.97 -9.27 21.59
N LYS A 174 14.53 -8.50 22.59
CA LYS A 174 15.20 -7.26 22.96
C LYS A 174 16.68 -7.60 23.18
N LEU A 175 17.54 -6.81 22.56
CA LEU A 175 18.98 -6.78 22.81
C LEU A 175 19.28 -6.76 24.31
#